data_AF-A0A3B8Q0G1-F1
#
_entry.id   AF-A0A3B8Q0G1-F1
#
_cell.length_a   1.000
_cell.length_b   1.000
_cell.length_c   1.000
_cell.angle_alpha   90.00
_cell.angle_beta   90.00
_cell.angle_gamma   90.00
#
_symmetry.space_group_name_H-M   'P 1'
#
loop_
_entity.id
_entity.type
_entity.pdbx_description
1 polymer ?
#
loop_
_entity_poly.entity_id
_entity_poly.type
_entity_poly.pdbx_seq_one_letter_code
_entity_poly.pdbx_strand_id
1 'polypeptide(L)' 'GALDEPGVPVIELFVAAGLCPSKGQARKDLEGGGLYLNNHRLTEIDRRLKATDLLFGKHLLLRKGRKNYVVLSR' A
#
# COMPACT_ATOMS: atom_id res chain seq x y z
N GLY A 1 -14.42 -5.56 0.77
CA GLY A 1 -13.57 -4.47 0.25
C GLY A 1 -12.12 -4.92 0.20
N ALA A 2 -11.22 -4.18 -0.46
CA ALA A 2 -9.81 -4.56 -0.64
C ALA A 2 -9.01 -4.76 0.69
N LEU A 3 -9.56 -4.32 1.83
CA LEU A 3 -8.99 -4.51 3.17
C LEU A 3 -9.59 -5.69 3.97
N ASP A 4 -10.58 -6.38 3.41
CA ASP A 4 -11.27 -7.49 4.07
C ASP A 4 -10.66 -8.84 3.77
N GLU A 5 -9.83 -8.93 2.73
CA GLU A 5 -9.03 -10.11 2.42
C GLU A 5 -7.60 -9.96 2.98
N PRO A 6 -7.27 -10.62 4.10
CA PRO A 6 -5.88 -10.75 4.51
C PRO A 6 -5.11 -11.50 3.42
N GLY A 7 -3.87 -11.07 3.16
CA GLY A 7 -3.05 -11.68 2.11
C GLY A 7 -3.02 -10.95 0.77
N VAL A 8 -3.85 -9.91 0.57
CA VAL A 8 -3.75 -9.08 -0.65
C VAL A 8 -2.34 -8.49 -0.77
N PRO A 9 -1.69 -8.58 -1.96
CA PRO A 9 -0.39 -7.97 -2.15
C PRO A 9 -0.49 -6.45 -1.99
N VAL A 10 0.37 -5.87 -1.15
CA VAL A 10 0.29 -4.44 -0.80
C VAL A 10 0.43 -3.55 -2.04
N ILE A 11 1.23 -3.96 -3.03
CA ILE A 11 1.40 -3.24 -4.29
C ILE A 11 0.09 -3.06 -5.07
N GLU A 12 -0.84 -4.01 -4.94
CA GLU A 12 -2.15 -3.95 -5.62
C GLU A 12 -3.05 -2.91 -4.97
N LEU A 13 -2.90 -2.70 -3.66
CA LEU A 13 -3.62 -1.64 -2.94
C LEU A 13 -3.21 -0.25 -3.44
N PHE A 14 -1.94 -0.05 -3.81
CA PHE A 14 -1.48 1.21 -4.41
C PHE A 14 -2.10 1.48 -5.79
N VAL A 15 -2.33 0.42 -6.57
CA VAL A 15 -3.01 0.54 -7.87
C VAL A 15 -4.50 0.78 -7.67
N ALA A 16 -5.13 -0.01 -6.80
CA ALA A 16 -6.55 0.15 -6.47
C ALA A 16 -6.87 1.52 -5.86
N ALA A 17 -5.94 2.10 -5.10
CA ALA A 17 -6.05 3.45 -4.53
C ALA A 17 -5.72 4.58 -5.52
N GLY A 18 -5.36 4.26 -6.77
CA GLY A 18 -5.00 5.26 -7.79
C GLY A 18 -3.66 5.96 -7.57
N LEU A 19 -2.84 5.53 -6.60
CA LEU A 19 -1.50 6.07 -6.36
C LEU A 19 -0.48 5.61 -7.42
N CYS A 20 -0.73 4.46 -8.03
CA CYS A 20 0.06 3.91 -9.11
C CYS A 20 -0.84 3.56 -10.31
N PRO A 21 -0.48 3.96 -11.54
CA PRO A 21 -1.30 3.67 -12.73
C PRO A 21 -1.30 2.19 -13.12
N SER A 22 -0.33 1.39 -12.63
CA SER A 22 -0.24 -0.05 -12.90
C SER A 22 0.62 -0.77 -11.87
N LYS A 23 0.53 -2.11 -11.82
CA LYS A 23 1.41 -2.96 -11.00
C LYS A 23 2.88 -2.82 -11.40
N GLY A 24 3.16 -2.57 -12.69
CA GLY A 24 4.52 -2.32 -13.18
C GLY A 24 5.09 -1.01 -12.62
N GLN A 25 4.30 0.07 -12.60
CA GLN A 25 4.73 1.34 -12.02
C GLN A 25 4.87 1.25 -10.50
N ALA A 26 3.96 0.54 -9.81
CA ALA A 26 4.07 0.32 -8.37
C ALA A 26 5.38 -0.39 -7.99
N ARG A 27 5.81 -1.39 -8.78
CA ARG A 27 7.10 -2.08 -8.58
C ARG A 27 8.29 -1.15 -8.75
N LYS A 28 8.32 -0.34 -9.81
CA LYS A 28 9.38 0.67 -10.01
C LYS A 28 9.42 1.68 -8.87
N ASP A 29 8.25 2.13 -8.42
CA ASP A 29 8.15 3.07 -7.29
C ASP A 29 8.61 2.42 -5.98
N LEU A 30 8.38 1.12 -5.78
CA LEU A 30 8.88 0.35 -4.64
C LEU A 30 10.40 0.20 -4.67
N GLU A 31 10.97 -0.19 -5.82
CA GLU A 31 12.42 -0.31 -6.03
C GLU A 31 13.12 1.04 -5.83
N GLY A 32 12.50 2.13 -6.26
CA GLY A 32 12.95 3.50 -5.98
C GLY A 32 12.71 3.97 -4.54
N GLY A 33 12.10 3.14 -3.68
CA GLY A 33 11.82 3.45 -2.29
C GLY A 33 10.76 4.54 -2.08
N GLY A 34 9.90 4.74 -3.07
CA GLY A 34 8.84 5.73 -3.08
C GLY A 34 7.56 5.30 -2.38
N LEU A 35 7.38 4.03 -2.05
CA LEU A 35 6.15 3.50 -1.44
C LEU A 35 6.26 3.31 0.07
N TYR A 36 5.20 3.65 0.79
CA TYR A 36 5.12 3.57 2.24
C TYR A 36 3.76 3.04 2.69
N LEU A 37 3.79 2.14 3.68
CA LEU A 37 2.64 1.57 4.37
C LEU A 37 2.69 2.05 5.83
N ASN A 38 1.68 2.78 6.30
CA ASN A 38 1.66 3.37 7.64
C ASN A 38 2.95 4.13 7.99
N ASN A 39 3.44 4.95 7.05
CA ASN A 39 4.71 5.67 7.11
C ASN A 39 5.99 4.81 7.18
N HIS A 40 5.89 3.48 7.17
CA HIS A 40 7.04 2.60 6.99
C HIS A 40 7.33 2.41 5.51
N ARG A 41 8.59 2.56 5.11
CA ARG A 41 9.01 2.34 3.72
C ARG A 41 8.76 0.87 3.36
N LEU A 42 8.12 0.65 2.22
CA LEU A 42 7.90 -0.68 1.67
C LEU A 42 9.14 -1.10 0.87
N THR A 43 9.71 -2.26 1.22
CA THR A 43 10.95 -2.78 0.61
C THR A 43 10.75 -4.14 -0.06
N GLU A 44 9.67 -4.84 0.27
CA GLU A 44 9.38 -6.19 -0.21
C GLU A 44 8.27 -6.16 -1.26
N ILE A 45 8.58 -6.64 -2.46
CA ILE A 45 7.62 -6.73 -3.58
C ILE A 45 6.45 -7.68 -3.29
N ASP A 46 6.74 -8.78 -2.60
CA ASP A 46 5.77 -9.81 -2.23
C ASP A 46 5.09 -9.54 -0.89
N ARG A 47 5.26 -8.33 -0.33
CA ARG A 47 4.62 -7.96 0.93
C ARG A 47 3.11 -8.08 0.80
N ARG A 48 2.53 -8.84 1.72
CA ARG A 48 1.09 -9.01 1.85
C ARG A 48 0.53 -8.20 3.03
N LEU A 49 -0.70 -7.74 2.87
CA LEU A 49 -1.46 -7.07 3.91
C LEU A 49 -1.72 -8.04 5.06
N LYS A 50 -1.35 -7.62 6.27
CA LYS A 50 -1.63 -8.34 7.52
C LYS A 50 -2.67 -7.58 8.33
N ALA A 51 -3.43 -8.29 9.17
CA ALA A 51 -4.38 -7.65 10.08
C ALA A 51 -3.69 -6.62 11.01
N THR A 52 -2.45 -6.87 11.40
CA THR A 52 -1.62 -5.96 12.21
C THR A 52 -1.22 -4.67 11.49
N ASP A 53 -1.33 -4.63 10.17
CA ASP A 53 -1.09 -3.40 9.40
C ASP A 53 -2.30 -2.46 9.49
N LEU A 54 -3.45 -2.90 9.99
CA LEU A 54 -4.63 -2.04 10.11
C LEU A 54 -4.54 -1.15 11.35
N LEU A 55 -4.43 0.16 11.13
CA LEU A 55 -4.55 1.17 12.17
C LEU A 55 -5.98 1.14 12.74
N PHE A 56 -6.07 1.01 14.06
CA PHE A 56 -7.34 0.87 14.79
C PHE A 56 -8.23 -0.26 14.25
N GLY A 57 -7.63 -1.28 13.62
CA GLY A 57 -8.33 -2.44 13.06
C GLY A 57 -9.15 -2.17 11.80
N LYS A 58 -9.08 -0.96 11.21
CA LYS A 58 -9.94 -0.59 10.07
C LYS A 58 -9.34 0.37 9.04
N HIS A 59 -8.21 0.99 9.32
CA HIS A 59 -7.59 1.97 8.42
C HIS A 59 -6.21 1.52 7.93
N LEU A 60 -5.85 1.93 6.72
CA LEU A 60 -4.53 1.70 6.14
C LEU A 60 -4.05 2.98 5.47
N LEU A 61 -2.87 3.49 5.85
CA LEU A 61 -2.26 4.64 5.20
C LEU A 61 -1.30 4.18 4.10
N LEU A 62 -1.64 4.47 2.85
CA LEU A 62 -0.76 4.30 1.70
C LEU A 62 -0.16 5.63 1.32
N ARG A 63 1.14 5.67 1.06
CA ARG A 63 1.82 6.90 0.61
C ARG A 63 2.83 6.63 -0.49
N LYS A 64 2.81 7.48 -1.52
CA LYS A 64 3.80 7.55 -2.59
C LYS A 64 4.55 8.89 -2.53
N GLY A 65 5.83 8.83 -2.17
CA GLY A 65 6.66 10.01 -1.96
C GLY A 65 6.17 10.88 -0.80
N ARG A 66 6.35 12.20 -0.88
CA ARG A 66 5.99 13.12 0.21
C ARG A 66 4.55 13.63 0.17
N LYS A 67 3.98 13.79 -1.03
CA LYS A 67 2.72 14.53 -1.24
C LYS A 67 1.51 13.65 -1.57
N ASN A 68 1.71 12.44 -2.09
CA ASN A 68 0.61 11.58 -2.52
C ASN A 68 0.33 10.53 -1.46
N TYR A 69 -0.84 10.56 -0.85
CA TYR A 69 -1.26 9.58 0.14
C TYR A 69 -2.76 9.36 0.06
N VAL A 70 -3.18 8.16 0.47
CA VAL A 70 -4.59 7.76 0.56
C VAL A 70 -4.75 6.98 1.86
N VAL A 71 -5.84 7.24 2.57
CA VAL A 71 -6.28 6.40 3.68
C VAL A 71 -7.37 5.49 3.16
N LEU A 72 -7.10 4.19 3.10
CA LEU A 72 -8.12 3.19 2.84
C LEU A 72 -8.82 2.87 4.16
N SER A 73 -10.14 2.72 4.12
CA SER A 73 -10.96 2.33 5.27
C SER A 73 -11.88 1.18 4.86
N ARG A 74 -12.17 0.28 5.81
CA ARG A 74 -13.28 -0.66 5.70
C ARG A 74 -14.62 0.07 5.68
#